data_AF-A0A5N9HBC0-F1
#
_entry.id   AF-A0A5N9HBC0-F1
#
_cell.length_a   1.000
_cell.length_b   1.000
_cell.length_c   1.000
_cell.angle_alpha   90.00
_cell.angle_beta   90.00
_cell.angle_gamma   90.00
#
_symmetry.space_group_name_H-M   'P 1'
#
loop_
_entity.id
_entity.type
_entity.pdbx_description
1 polymer ?
#
loop_
_entity_poly.entity_id
_entity_poly.type
_entity_poly.pdbx_seq_one_letter_code
_entity_poly.pdbx_strand_id
1 'polypeptide(L)'
;TDNLPSGVSYIETANGCAEAGGVVSCALGDLAATEMATGVIQVTVLSASAGTVLTNTASATSTSPDGDVSNNTATITTTIQDGISVPSLSAWGTVALFGAVIEAFAWRLRRRQTGLAR
;
A
#
# COMPACT_ATOMS: atom_id res chain seq x y z
N THR A 1 22.39 1.74 -5.01
CA THR A 1 22.14 0.61 -4.10
C THR A 1 21.06 0.99 -3.12
N ASP A 2 20.30 0.00 -2.67
CA ASP A 2 19.23 0.17 -1.70
C ASP A 2 19.20 -1.05 -0.78
N ASN A 3 19.26 -0.85 0.53
CA ASN A 3 19.20 -1.91 1.52
C ASN A 3 17.76 -2.02 2.01
N LEU A 4 17.10 -3.13 1.68
CA LEU A 4 15.70 -3.33 2.02
C LEU A 4 15.51 -3.28 3.54
N PRO A 5 14.52 -2.50 4.04
CA PRO A 5 14.31 -2.36 5.47
C PRO A 5 13.93 -3.69 6.12
N SER A 6 14.28 -3.86 7.38
CA SER A 6 13.70 -4.96 8.17
C SER A 6 12.17 -4.82 8.20
N GLY A 7 11.44 -5.92 8.01
CA GLY A 7 9.99 -5.89 7.97
C GLY A 7 9.39 -5.82 6.57
N VAL A 8 10.21 -5.93 5.52
CA VAL A 8 9.72 -6.25 4.17
C VAL A 8 10.39 -7.54 3.65
N SER A 9 9.73 -8.23 2.72
CA SER A 9 10.34 -9.26 1.89
C SER A 9 10.27 -8.88 0.43
N TYR A 10 11.38 -9.12 -0.27
CA TYR A 10 11.51 -8.91 -1.70
C TYR A 10 10.50 -9.74 -2.52
N ILE A 11 9.95 -9.14 -3.57
CA ILE A 11 9.09 -9.82 -4.55
C ILE A 11 9.82 -9.88 -5.89
N GLU A 12 10.05 -8.71 -6.49
CA GLU A 12 10.70 -8.58 -7.79
C GLU A 12 11.35 -7.20 -7.98
N THR A 13 12.31 -7.14 -8.89
CA THR A 13 12.90 -5.91 -9.40
C THR A 13 12.75 -5.83 -10.91
N ALA A 14 12.74 -4.61 -11.44
CA ALA A 14 12.78 -4.36 -12.88
C ALA A 14 13.72 -3.19 -13.22
N ASN A 15 13.91 -2.95 -14.52
CA ASN A 15 14.72 -1.86 -15.07
C ASN A 15 16.19 -1.87 -14.62
N GLY A 16 16.86 -3.01 -14.80
CA GLY A 16 18.30 -3.14 -14.51
C GLY A 16 18.64 -3.29 -13.03
N CYS A 17 17.63 -3.45 -12.17
CA CYS A 17 17.81 -3.75 -10.76
C CYS A 17 17.82 -5.26 -10.50
N ALA A 18 18.68 -5.69 -9.58
CA ALA A 18 18.77 -7.04 -9.07
C ALA A 18 18.90 -7.03 -7.54
N GLU A 19 18.29 -8.00 -6.88
CA GLU A 19 18.36 -8.19 -5.44
C GLU A 19 19.30 -9.35 -5.09
N ALA A 20 20.10 -9.16 -4.04
CA ALA A 20 20.88 -10.22 -3.43
C ALA A 20 21.04 -9.97 -1.92
N GLY A 21 20.50 -10.86 -1.10
CA GLY A 21 20.70 -10.85 0.36
C GLY A 21 20.10 -9.64 1.09
N GLY A 22 18.98 -9.10 0.60
CA GLY A 22 18.33 -7.90 1.08
C GLY A 22 18.90 -6.59 0.52
N VAL A 23 19.84 -6.66 -0.42
CA VAL A 23 20.45 -5.49 -1.06
C VAL A 23 20.07 -5.45 -2.53
N VAL A 24 19.42 -4.38 -2.95
CA VAL A 24 19.09 -4.11 -4.35
C VAL A 24 20.18 -3.23 -4.97
N SER A 25 20.70 -3.68 -6.11
CA SER A 25 21.65 -2.95 -6.94
C SER A 25 21.07 -2.72 -8.32
N CYS A 26 21.08 -1.48 -8.80
CA CYS A 26 20.55 -1.09 -10.10
C CYS A 26 21.67 -0.59 -11.01
N ALA A 27 21.85 -1.23 -12.16
CA ALA A 27 22.72 -0.75 -13.22
C ALA A 27 21.91 0.15 -14.17
N LEU A 28 21.94 1.46 -13.92
CA LEU A 28 21.13 2.44 -14.67
C LEU A 28 21.76 2.87 -16.01
N GLY A 29 23.04 2.53 -16.24
CA GLY A 29 23.76 2.91 -17.46
C GLY A 29 24.23 4.36 -17.46
N ASP A 30 24.68 4.82 -18.63
CA ASP A 30 25.08 6.20 -18.86
C ASP A 30 23.84 7.08 -19.04
N LEU A 31 23.84 8.25 -18.40
CA LEU A 31 22.76 9.24 -18.50
C LEU A 31 23.32 10.54 -19.07
N ALA A 32 22.67 11.06 -20.11
CA ALA A 32 22.98 12.38 -20.63
C ALA A 32 22.57 13.47 -19.62
N ALA A 33 23.07 14.69 -19.83
CA ALA A 33 22.65 15.83 -19.03
C ALA A 33 21.12 15.98 -19.05
N THR A 34 20.51 16.10 -17.87
CA THR A 34 19.05 16.18 -17.63
C THR A 34 18.23 14.91 -17.91
N GLU A 35 18.87 13.81 -18.28
CA GLU A 35 18.20 12.52 -18.43
C GLU A 35 17.83 11.91 -17.07
N MET A 36 16.78 11.09 -17.06
CA MET A 36 16.30 10.37 -15.88
C MET A 36 16.30 8.87 -16.16
N ALA A 37 16.71 8.08 -15.16
CA ALA A 37 16.52 6.64 -15.13
C ALA A 37 15.73 6.21 -13.90
N THR A 38 14.98 5.12 -14.03
CA THR A 38 14.08 4.61 -12.99
C THR A 38 14.31 3.14 -12.77
N GLY A 39 14.76 2.79 -11.57
CA GLY A 39 14.73 1.42 -11.05
C GLY A 39 13.38 1.11 -10.39
N VAL A 40 12.89 -0.13 -10.49
CA VAL A 40 11.66 -0.55 -9.81
C VAL A 40 11.97 -1.69 -8.85
N ILE A 41 11.49 -1.56 -7.62
CA ILE A 41 11.65 -2.52 -6.54
C ILE A 41 10.27 -2.78 -5.94
N GLN A 42 9.81 -4.02 -5.99
CA GLN A 42 8.56 -4.44 -5.40
C GLN A 42 8.82 -5.32 -4.18
N VAL A 43 8.17 -4.98 -3.06
CA VAL A 43 8.30 -5.68 -1.79
C VAL A 43 6.92 -5.89 -1.18
N THR A 44 6.79 -6.90 -0.32
CA THR A 44 5.64 -7.03 0.59
C THR A 44 6.07 -6.72 2.00
N VAL A 45 5.18 -6.10 2.77
CA VAL A 45 5.40 -5.83 4.18
C VAL A 45 5.17 -7.12 4.98
N LEU A 46 6.17 -7.54 5.74
CA LEU A 46 6.04 -8.61 6.72
C LEU A 46 5.15 -8.10 7.85
N SER A 47 4.16 -8.91 8.24
CA SER A 47 3.11 -8.57 9.22
C SER A 47 3.59 -7.56 10.28
N ALA A 48 3.06 -6.34 10.21
CA ALA A 48 3.41 -5.26 11.09
C ALA A 48 2.15 -4.53 11.56
N SER A 49 2.16 -4.08 12.82
CA SER A 49 1.04 -3.35 13.39
C SER A 49 0.85 -2.02 12.67
N ALA A 50 -0.39 -1.56 12.54
CA ALA A 50 -0.65 -0.20 12.12
C ALA A 50 0.08 0.81 13.00
N GLY A 51 0.54 1.90 12.40
CA GLY A 51 1.41 2.89 13.03
C GLY A 51 2.90 2.54 12.99
N THR A 52 3.28 1.33 12.57
CA THR A 52 4.69 0.99 12.31
C THR A 52 5.22 1.84 11.17
N VAL A 53 6.40 2.44 11.36
CA VAL A 53 7.07 3.27 10.35
C VAL A 53 8.18 2.45 9.71
N LEU A 54 8.11 2.29 8.38
CA LEU A 54 9.19 1.73 7.56
C LEU A 54 9.98 2.88 6.92
N THR A 55 11.31 2.82 7.01
CA THR A 55 12.22 3.79 6.44
C THR A 55 13.10 3.10 5.42
N ASN A 56 13.07 3.57 4.17
CA ASN A 56 13.90 3.07 3.07
C ASN A 56 14.91 4.14 2.65
N THR A 57 16.16 3.76 2.41
CA THR A 57 17.22 4.68 1.96
C THR A 57 17.97 4.09 0.79
N ALA A 58 17.97 4.81 -0.34
CA ALA A 58 18.72 4.46 -1.54
C ALA A 58 19.88 5.43 -1.74
N SER A 59 20.96 4.94 -2.34
CA SER A 59 22.15 5.71 -2.70
C SER A 59 22.52 5.49 -4.18
N ALA A 60 23.01 6.53 -4.84
CA ALA A 60 23.52 6.45 -6.20
C ALA A 60 25.04 6.72 -6.24
N THR A 61 25.72 6.12 -7.21
CA THR A 61 27.16 6.33 -7.45
C THR A 61 27.42 6.38 -8.94
N SER A 62 28.39 7.18 -9.36
CA SER A 62 28.81 7.34 -10.74
C SER A 62 30.32 7.18 -10.88
N THR A 63 30.78 6.70 -12.04
CA THR A 63 32.20 6.71 -12.42
C THR A 63 32.72 8.11 -12.78
N SER A 64 31.81 9.07 -12.95
CA SER A 64 32.10 10.49 -13.18
C SER A 64 31.47 11.32 -12.05
N PRO A 65 32.08 11.38 -10.85
CA PRO A 65 31.52 12.10 -9.71
C PRO A 65 31.49 13.60 -9.96
N ASP A 66 30.39 14.27 -9.58
CA ASP A 66 30.23 15.72 -9.65
C ASP A 66 30.93 16.46 -8.50
N GLY A 67 31.38 15.73 -7.47
CA GLY A 67 32.12 16.27 -6.32
C GLY A 67 31.26 16.60 -5.09
N ASP A 68 29.93 16.61 -5.22
CA ASP A 68 29.01 16.76 -4.10
C ASP A 68 28.32 15.43 -3.78
N VAL A 69 28.82 14.74 -2.75
CA VAL A 69 28.24 13.46 -2.32
C VAL A 69 26.96 13.61 -1.48
N SER A 70 26.63 14.83 -1.03
CA SER A 70 25.51 15.05 -0.10
C SER A 70 24.14 14.82 -0.74
N ASN A 71 24.07 14.89 -2.08
CA ASN A 71 22.86 14.74 -2.87
C ASN A 71 22.68 13.32 -3.45
N ASN A 72 23.62 12.40 -3.20
CA ASN A 72 23.62 11.05 -3.76
C ASN A 72 22.79 10.04 -2.94
N THR A 73 21.99 10.50 -1.99
CA THR A 73 21.16 9.66 -1.12
C THR A 73 19.75 10.21 -0.98
N ALA A 74 18.75 9.33 -0.99
CA ALA A 74 17.35 9.68 -0.77
C ALA A 74 16.71 8.72 0.24
N THR A 75 15.92 9.27 1.15
CA THR A 75 15.23 8.51 2.20
C THR A 75 13.74 8.78 2.16
N ILE A 76 12.93 7.72 2.23
CA ILE A 76 11.47 7.78 2.27
C ILE A 76 10.97 7.00 3.49
N THR A 77 10.03 7.60 4.23
CA THR A 77 9.33 6.95 5.35
C THR A 77 7.89 6.66 4.98
N THR A 78 7.41 5.47 5.31
CA THR A 78 6.01 5.06 5.10
C THR A 78 5.44 4.51 6.40
N THR A 79 4.29 5.04 6.82
CA THR A 79 3.56 4.56 7.99
C THR A 79 2.51 3.54 7.56
N ILE A 80 2.61 2.33 8.12
CA ILE A 80 1.66 1.25 7.88
C ILE A 80 0.29 1.67 8.43
N GLN A 81 -0.72 1.61 7.56
CA GLN A 81 -2.11 1.87 7.92
C GLN A 81 -2.84 0.54 8.11
N ASP A 82 -3.83 0.53 9.00
CA ASP A 82 -4.76 -0.60 9.07
C ASP A 82 -5.48 -0.76 7.74
N GLY A 83 -5.72 -2.01 7.35
CA GLY A 83 -6.72 -2.31 6.33
C GLY A 83 -8.07 -1.78 6.80
N ILE A 84 -8.92 -1.33 5.87
CA ILE A 84 -10.26 -0.79 6.20
C ILE A 84 -10.97 -1.76 7.15
N SER A 85 -11.18 -1.32 8.39
CA SER A 85 -11.95 -2.09 9.37
C SER A 85 -13.42 -1.99 8.97
N VAL A 86 -13.93 -3.02 8.30
CA VAL A 86 -15.35 -3.12 8.00
C VAL A 86 -16.07 -3.52 9.29
N PRO A 87 -16.99 -2.70 9.82
CA PRO A 87 -17.75 -3.07 11.00
C PRO A 87 -18.58 -4.31 10.65
N SER A 88 -18.28 -5.43 11.31
CA SER A 88 -19.10 -6.62 11.24
C SER A 88 -20.12 -6.60 12.37
N LEU A 89 -21.33 -7.04 12.08
CA LEU A 89 -22.32 -7.31 13.11
C LEU A 89 -22.11 -8.73 13.64
N SER A 90 -22.43 -8.93 14.92
CA SER A 90 -22.58 -10.27 15.45
C SER A 90 -23.66 -11.04 14.68
N ALA A 91 -23.68 -12.36 14.80
CA ALA A 91 -24.73 -13.18 14.20
C ALA A 91 -26.14 -12.69 14.58
N TRP A 92 -26.32 -12.17 15.79
CA TRP A 92 -27.59 -11.58 16.21
C TRP A 92 -27.82 -10.18 15.65
N GLY A 93 -26.75 -9.38 15.48
CA GLY A 93 -26.84 -8.07 14.85
C GLY A 93 -27.25 -8.15 13.38
N THR A 94 -26.77 -9.17 12.64
CA THR A 94 -27.20 -9.39 11.25
C THR A 94 -28.67 -9.83 11.19
N VAL A 95 -29.09 -10.77 12.04
CA VAL A 95 -30.50 -11.21 12.14
C VAL A 95 -31.44 -10.06 12.46
N ALA A 96 -31.07 -9.19 13.42
CA ALA A 96 -31.88 -8.03 13.80
C ALA A 96 -32.06 -7.03 12.64
N LEU A 97 -30.99 -6.77 11.86
CA LEU A 97 -31.08 -5.93 10.67
C LEU A 97 -32.01 -6.50 9.61
N PHE A 98 -31.88 -7.79 9.28
CA PHE A 98 -32.76 -8.43 8.29
C PHE A 98 -34.23 -8.40 8.75
N GLY A 99 -34.50 -8.65 10.03
CA GLY A 99 -35.84 -8.55 10.60
C GLY A 99 -36.44 -7.15 10.46
N ALA A 100 -35.66 -6.11 10.80
CA ALA A 100 -36.12 -4.72 10.69
C ALA A 100 -36.44 -4.30 9.24
N VAL A 101 -35.66 -4.78 8.26
CA VAL A 101 -35.91 -4.52 6.84
C VAL A 101 -37.18 -5.20 6.35
N ILE A 102 -37.42 -6.46 6.75
CA ILE A 102 -38.64 -7.20 6.40
C ILE A 102 -39.86 -6.51 6.99
N GLU A 103 -39.81 -6.13 8.27
CA GLU A 103 -40.91 -5.42 8.94
C GLU A 103 -41.20 -4.06 8.30
N ALA A 104 -40.16 -3.28 7.98
CA ALA A 104 -40.33 -2.01 7.27
C ALA A 104 -40.97 -2.21 5.88
N PHE A 105 -40.61 -3.27 5.16
CA PHE A 105 -41.19 -3.60 3.87
C PHE A 105 -42.64 -4.06 3.98
N ALA A 106 -42.94 -4.96 4.93
CA ALA A 106 -44.29 -5.43 5.23
C ALA A 106 -45.21 -4.28 5.65
N TRP A 107 -44.72 -3.38 6.49
CA TRP A 107 -45.45 -2.18 6.88
C TRP A 107 -45.70 -1.24 5.69
N ARG A 108 -44.71 -1.05 4.81
CA ARG A 108 -44.84 -0.20 3.61
C ARG A 108 -45.86 -0.76 2.63
N LEU A 109 -45.93 -2.09 2.46
CA LEU A 109 -46.94 -2.76 1.63
C LEU A 109 -48.34 -2.61 2.22
N ARG A 110 -48.50 -2.81 3.53
CA ARG A 110 -49.81 -2.64 4.21
C ARG A 110 -50.35 -1.22 4.04
N ARG A 111 -49.50 -0.19 4.23
CA ARG A 111 -49.90 1.21 4.01
C ARG A 111 -50.38 1.49 2.59
N ARG A 112 -49.75 0.88 1.58
CA ARG A 112 -50.16 1.02 0.17
C ARG A 112 -51.52 0.36 -0.08
N GLN A 113 -51.77 -0.82 0.49
CA GLN A 113 -53.06 -1.50 0.35
C GLN A 113 -54.21 -0.75 1.02
N THR A 114 -53.98 -0.20 2.21
CA THR A 114 -54.99 0.62 2.92
C THR A 114 -55.28 1.96 2.23
N GLY A 115 -54.35 2.47 1.42
CA GLY A 115 -54.54 3.71 0.65
C GLY A 115 -55.24 3.52 -0.71
N LEU A 116 -55.27 2.30 -1.25
CA LEU A 116 -55.94 1.95 -2.51
C LEU A 116 -57.40 1.48 -2.31
N ALA A 117 -57.83 1.30 -1.05
CA ALA A 117 -59.17 0.85 -0.69
C ALA A 117 -60.16 2.01 -0.43
N ARG A 118 -59.87 3.22 -0.92
CA ARG A 118 -60.75 4.40 -0.80
C ARG A 118 -60.97 5.07 -2.15
#